data_AF-K4R4H9-F1
#
_entry.id   AF-K4R4H9-F1
#
_cell.length_a   1.000
_cell.length_b   1.000
_cell.length_c   1.000
_cell.angle_alpha   90.00
_cell.angle_beta   90.00
_cell.angle_gamma   90.00
#
_symmetry.space_group_name_H-M   'P 1'
#
loop_
_entity.id
_entity.type
_entity.pdbx_description
1 polymer ?
#
loop_
_entity_poly.entity_id
_entity_poly.type
_entity_poly.pdbx_seq_one_letter_code
_entity_poly.pdbx_strand_id
1 'polypeptide(L)'
;MRAVLRPTSNPSKYGVAGVLAALLPLFALTGCGSSSDETGGDDPTPPPTTQAAPKDKGPLCVGEAAADAVHVLRGGGFRLPGGGGVQYAEATADGTTRTATLRDGAKYEDGQKEQTVEPGQEITVSGHDYTVSQICSYRVVLDPQDDAAKSALAAAPASLDSKGGEADDGLCFTTAPSVLAAASKGFPAKGEALSLVNNSGVSTFPTGLSLTVSVDAATRTAGIGGNCAAIPVAMYQDVRVGDTVEFAHVLFKVAELTGDAVRLTRTSD
;
A
#
# COMPACT_ATOMS: atom_id res chain seq x y z
N MET A 1 15.85 -56.49 -36.57
CA MET A 1 15.31 -56.37 -37.95
C MET A 1 14.93 -54.91 -38.21
N ARG A 2 15.35 -54.38 -39.37
CA ARG A 2 14.91 -53.12 -40.02
C ARG A 2 13.38 -53.16 -40.28
N ALA A 3 12.60 -52.12 -40.59
CA ALA A 3 12.74 -50.73 -41.08
C ALA A 3 11.47 -49.96 -40.61
N VAL A 4 11.50 -48.69 -40.19
CA VAL A 4 11.41 -47.42 -40.97
C VAL A 4 10.30 -47.38 -42.03
N LEU A 5 9.35 -46.44 -41.88
CA LEU A 5 8.92 -45.44 -42.87
C LEU A 5 8.03 -44.34 -42.20
N ARG A 6 8.55 -43.10 -42.12
CA ARG A 6 7.78 -41.83 -42.20
C ARG A 6 7.71 -41.43 -43.71
N PRO A 7 7.32 -40.22 -44.20
CA PRO A 7 6.71 -39.00 -43.61
C PRO A 7 5.64 -38.29 -44.52
N THR A 8 5.10 -37.14 -44.07
CA THR A 8 4.88 -35.88 -44.83
C THR A 8 4.62 -34.75 -43.81
N SER A 9 5.53 -33.78 -43.56
CA SER A 9 5.95 -32.57 -44.31
C SER A 9 4.95 -31.38 -44.17
N ASN A 10 5.20 -30.37 -43.30
CA ASN A 10 6.04 -29.13 -43.41
C ASN A 10 5.21 -27.88 -43.88
N PRO A 11 5.69 -26.61 -43.86
CA PRO A 11 6.34 -25.77 -42.83
C PRO A 11 5.95 -24.24 -42.90
N SER A 12 6.46 -23.39 -41.97
CA SER A 12 7.06 -22.04 -42.23
C SER A 12 7.41 -21.35 -40.89
N LYS A 13 8.68 -21.09 -40.52
CA LYS A 13 9.61 -19.97 -40.89
C LYS A 13 9.02 -18.60 -40.49
N TYR A 14 9.68 -17.76 -39.69
CA TYR A 14 10.92 -17.04 -39.99
C TYR A 14 11.87 -16.86 -38.77
N GLY A 15 13.17 -16.84 -39.05
CA GLY A 15 14.24 -16.50 -38.09
C GLY A 15 14.78 -15.09 -38.28
N VAL A 16 15.60 -14.63 -37.34
CA VAL A 16 16.41 -13.41 -37.45
C VAL A 16 17.84 -13.76 -37.06
N ALA A 17 18.75 -13.71 -38.03
CA ALA A 17 20.19 -13.63 -37.85
C ALA A 17 20.60 -12.20 -38.25
N GLY A 18 21.47 -11.58 -37.44
CA GLY A 18 21.84 -10.16 -37.54
C GLY A 18 22.85 -9.81 -38.63
N VAL A 19 23.37 -8.57 -38.58
CA VAL A 19 24.70 -8.10 -39.04
C VAL A 19 24.86 -6.60 -38.67
N LEU A 20 26.10 -6.21 -38.36
CA LEU A 20 26.63 -4.87 -38.05
C LEU A 20 26.48 -3.85 -39.19
N ALA A 21 26.40 -2.55 -38.85
CA ALA A 21 27.00 -1.46 -39.64
C ALA A 21 27.19 -0.17 -38.81
N ALA A 22 28.39 0.40 -38.88
CA ALA A 22 28.78 1.72 -38.38
C ALA A 22 28.45 2.83 -39.39
N LEU A 23 28.31 4.09 -38.94
CA LEU A 23 28.95 5.32 -39.49
C LEU A 23 28.25 6.61 -39.02
N LEU A 24 29.07 7.60 -38.64
CA LEU A 24 28.72 9.01 -38.39
C LEU A 24 28.17 9.72 -39.65
N PRO A 25 27.51 10.87 -39.46
CA PRO A 25 28.09 12.09 -40.03
C PRO A 25 28.15 13.27 -39.05
N LEU A 26 29.26 14.03 -39.19
CA LEU A 26 29.43 15.40 -38.71
C LEU A 26 28.39 16.33 -39.36
N PHE A 27 27.85 17.28 -38.59
CA PHE A 27 27.39 18.57 -39.11
C PHE A 27 28.12 19.72 -38.41
N ALA A 28 28.44 20.71 -39.22
CA ALA A 28 29.43 21.75 -39.01
C ALA A 28 28.93 22.96 -38.19
N LEU A 29 29.93 23.70 -37.69
CA LEU A 29 29.90 24.98 -37.00
C LEU A 29 29.23 26.12 -37.80
N THR A 30 28.52 27.02 -37.10
CA THR A 30 28.66 28.49 -37.24
C THR A 30 28.04 29.20 -36.03
N GLY A 31 28.82 30.06 -35.36
CA GLY A 31 28.30 30.93 -34.29
C GLY A 31 29.37 31.44 -33.34
N CYS A 32 30.39 32.12 -33.87
CA CYS A 32 31.36 32.89 -33.11
C CYS A 32 30.74 34.28 -32.79
N GLY A 33 30.73 34.66 -31.51
CA GLY A 33 30.34 35.99 -31.05
C GLY A 33 30.93 36.23 -29.67
N SER A 34 32.16 36.76 -29.63
CA SER A 34 32.82 37.27 -28.43
C SER A 34 32.52 38.76 -28.27
N SER A 35 32.00 39.14 -27.11
CA SER A 35 32.20 40.46 -26.50
C SER A 35 32.19 40.29 -24.98
N SER A 36 33.30 40.66 -24.36
CA SER A 36 33.50 40.73 -22.91
C SER A 36 32.72 41.91 -22.33
N ASP A 37 32.08 41.72 -21.18
CA ASP A 37 31.96 42.74 -20.15
C ASP A 37 31.85 42.02 -18.78
N GLU A 38 32.77 42.38 -17.88
CA GLU A 38 32.73 42.00 -16.47
C GLU A 38 31.60 42.77 -15.74
N THR A 39 31.16 42.21 -14.61
CA THR A 39 30.47 42.83 -13.46
C THR A 39 29.03 42.37 -13.25
N GLY A 40 28.81 41.62 -12.16
CA GLY A 40 27.49 41.44 -11.54
C GLY A 40 27.20 40.00 -11.17
N GLY A 41 27.50 39.62 -9.92
CA GLY A 41 27.02 38.37 -9.36
C GLY A 41 25.51 38.44 -9.16
N ASP A 42 24.79 37.60 -9.91
CA ASP A 42 23.46 37.11 -9.57
C ASP A 42 23.48 35.63 -9.89
N ASP A 43 23.64 34.81 -8.85
CA ASP A 43 23.36 33.38 -8.94
C ASP A 43 21.92 33.25 -9.46
N PRO A 44 21.68 32.56 -10.59
CA PRO A 44 20.32 32.34 -11.06
C PRO A 44 19.62 31.49 -10.01
N THR A 45 18.71 32.13 -9.25
CA THR A 45 17.80 31.43 -8.36
C THR A 45 17.07 30.38 -9.22
N PRO A 46 17.24 29.07 -8.94
CA PRO A 46 16.54 28.06 -9.71
C PRO A 46 15.04 28.34 -9.65
N PRO A 47 14.31 28.21 -10.77
CA PRO A 47 12.88 28.48 -10.80
C PRO A 47 12.20 27.65 -9.72
N PRO A 48 11.18 28.19 -9.02
CA PRO A 48 10.45 27.42 -8.03
C PRO A 48 9.93 26.17 -8.74
N THR A 49 10.39 24.99 -8.31
CA THR A 49 9.81 23.73 -8.73
C THR A 49 8.36 23.76 -8.30
N THR A 50 7.45 23.93 -9.26
CA THR A 50 6.02 23.84 -9.03
C THR A 50 5.72 22.40 -8.61
N GLN A 51 5.77 22.14 -7.31
CA GLN A 51 5.43 20.84 -6.76
C GLN A 51 3.95 20.60 -7.07
N ALA A 52 3.65 19.47 -7.72
CA ALA A 52 2.27 19.08 -7.98
C ALA A 52 1.49 19.09 -6.66
N ALA A 53 0.25 19.60 -6.70
CA ALA A 53 -0.61 19.57 -5.53
C ALA A 53 -0.72 18.13 -5.01
N PRO A 54 -0.69 17.90 -3.69
CA PRO A 54 -0.84 16.56 -3.14
C PRO A 54 -2.10 15.92 -3.69
N LYS A 55 -2.00 14.65 -4.12
CA LYS A 55 -3.19 13.87 -4.51
C LYS A 55 -4.13 13.84 -3.31
N ASP A 56 -5.40 14.20 -3.52
CA ASP A 56 -6.40 14.08 -2.46
C ASP A 56 -6.45 12.61 -2.00
N LYS A 57 -6.21 12.43 -0.70
CA LYS A 57 -6.24 11.11 -0.07
C LYS A 57 -7.66 10.71 0.31
N GLY A 58 -8.62 11.61 0.18
CA GLY A 58 -9.94 11.53 0.75
C GLY A 58 -9.98 12.11 2.16
N PRO A 59 -11.18 12.24 2.73
CA PRO A 59 -11.39 12.74 4.08
C PRO A 59 -11.16 11.65 5.15
N LEU A 60 -11.18 12.07 6.41
CA LEU A 60 -11.16 11.15 7.55
C LEU A 60 -12.45 10.32 7.63
N CYS A 61 -12.34 9.16 8.28
CA CYS A 61 -13.49 8.33 8.60
C CYS A 61 -14.45 9.10 9.52
N VAL A 62 -15.76 8.88 9.33
CA VAL A 62 -16.83 9.48 10.14
C VAL A 62 -17.48 8.37 10.94
N GLY A 63 -17.61 8.57 12.25
CA GLY A 63 -18.14 7.55 13.17
C GLY A 63 -17.16 6.41 13.43
N GLU A 64 -17.63 5.43 14.20
CA GLU A 64 -16.90 4.21 14.51
C GLU A 64 -17.33 3.09 13.55
N ALA A 65 -16.38 2.27 13.14
CA ALA A 65 -16.68 1.04 12.40
C ALA A 65 -17.22 -0.03 13.38
N ALA A 66 -18.01 -0.98 12.87
CA ALA A 66 -18.43 -2.11 13.67
C ALA A 66 -17.21 -2.93 14.13
N ALA A 67 -17.26 -3.48 15.34
CA ALA A 67 -16.11 -4.18 15.94
C ALA A 67 -15.73 -5.46 15.17
N ASP A 68 -16.69 -6.05 14.45
CA ASP A 68 -16.55 -7.24 13.62
C ASP A 68 -16.33 -6.93 12.13
N ALA A 69 -16.12 -5.66 11.77
CA ALA A 69 -15.84 -5.25 10.40
C ALA A 69 -14.36 -5.45 10.03
N VAL A 70 -14.12 -5.73 8.75
CA VAL A 70 -12.79 -5.86 8.17
C VAL A 70 -12.26 -4.49 7.76
N HIS A 71 -11.07 -4.15 8.22
CA HIS A 71 -10.39 -2.92 7.84
C HIS A 71 -9.30 -3.21 6.80
N VAL A 72 -9.54 -2.82 5.55
CA VAL A 72 -8.57 -2.92 4.46
C VAL A 72 -7.82 -1.60 4.36
N LEU A 73 -6.54 -1.59 4.75
CA LEU A 73 -5.78 -0.35 4.85
C LEU A 73 -5.21 0.07 3.49
N ARG A 74 -5.01 1.38 3.32
CA ARG A 74 -4.57 1.95 2.05
C ARG A 74 -3.26 1.35 1.55
N GLY A 75 -3.26 0.91 0.29
CA GLY A 75 -2.14 0.27 -0.38
C GLY A 75 -1.85 -1.15 0.13
N GLY A 76 -2.66 -1.67 1.05
CA GLY A 76 -2.48 -2.97 1.67
C GLY A 76 -3.58 -3.97 1.30
N GLY A 77 -3.33 -5.22 1.64
CA GLY A 77 -4.25 -6.34 1.46
C GLY A 77 -4.68 -7.01 2.77
N PHE A 78 -5.79 -7.71 2.68
CA PHE A 78 -6.40 -8.47 3.76
C PHE A 78 -6.84 -9.85 3.23
N ARG A 79 -6.43 -10.94 3.91
CA ARG A 79 -6.88 -12.30 3.57
C ARG A 79 -8.31 -12.50 4.08
N LEU A 80 -9.18 -13.02 3.24
CA LEU A 80 -10.59 -13.26 3.58
C LEU A 80 -10.87 -14.77 3.71
N PRO A 81 -11.95 -15.15 4.41
CA PRO A 81 -12.45 -16.51 4.38
C PRO A 81 -12.61 -17.03 2.94
N GLY A 82 -12.38 -18.34 2.74
CA GLY A 82 -12.38 -18.96 1.40
C GLY A 82 -11.04 -18.93 0.67
N GLY A 83 -9.98 -18.38 1.28
CA GLY A 83 -8.60 -18.47 0.77
C GLY A 83 -8.20 -17.37 -0.22
N GLY A 84 -9.10 -16.44 -0.53
CA GLY A 84 -8.77 -15.25 -1.31
C GLY A 84 -8.49 -14.03 -0.41
N GLY A 85 -8.75 -12.84 -0.94
CA GLY A 85 -8.50 -11.61 -0.21
C GLY A 85 -8.94 -10.37 -0.98
N VAL A 86 -8.66 -9.22 -0.40
CA VAL A 86 -8.97 -7.92 -0.96
C VAL A 86 -7.80 -6.97 -0.73
N GLN A 87 -7.54 -6.09 -1.67
CA GLN A 87 -6.59 -4.99 -1.50
C GLN A 87 -7.26 -3.65 -1.77
N TYR A 88 -6.80 -2.62 -1.04
CA TYR A 88 -7.19 -1.25 -1.29
C TYR A 88 -6.09 -0.56 -2.11
N ALA A 89 -6.30 -0.47 -3.43
CA ALA A 89 -5.30 0.07 -4.34
C ALA A 89 -5.18 1.59 -4.24
N GLU A 90 -6.29 2.30 -4.38
CA GLU A 90 -6.34 3.76 -4.31
C GLU A 90 -7.75 4.23 -4.00
N ALA A 91 -7.87 5.49 -3.57
CA ALA A 91 -9.15 6.17 -3.46
C ALA A 91 -9.08 7.52 -4.14
N THR A 92 -10.26 7.96 -4.55
CA THR A 92 -10.51 9.28 -5.09
C THR A 92 -11.67 9.93 -4.34
N ALA A 93 -11.56 11.22 -4.10
CA ALA A 93 -12.65 12.05 -3.62
C ALA A 93 -12.71 13.32 -4.46
N ASP A 94 -13.91 13.74 -4.83
CA ASP A 94 -14.17 14.97 -5.61
C ASP A 94 -14.83 16.07 -4.76
N GLY A 95 -14.75 15.93 -3.43
CA GLY A 95 -15.42 16.79 -2.45
C GLY A 95 -16.86 16.37 -2.14
N THR A 96 -17.50 15.54 -2.96
CA THR A 96 -18.89 15.08 -2.77
C THR A 96 -19.06 13.58 -2.77
N THR A 97 -18.27 12.87 -3.56
CA THR A 97 -18.32 11.42 -3.75
C THR A 97 -17.01 10.82 -3.29
N ARG A 98 -17.08 9.66 -2.61
CA ARG A 98 -15.92 8.88 -2.20
C ARG A 98 -15.97 7.54 -2.87
N THR A 99 -14.92 7.21 -3.58
CA THR A 99 -14.74 5.89 -4.18
C THR A 99 -13.40 5.31 -3.79
N ALA A 100 -13.35 3.99 -3.70
CA ALA A 100 -12.11 3.23 -3.56
C ALA A 100 -12.01 2.20 -4.67
N THR A 101 -10.81 1.98 -5.18
CA THR A 101 -10.51 0.85 -6.06
C THR A 101 -10.03 -0.30 -5.20
N LEU A 102 -10.81 -1.39 -5.21
CA LEU A 102 -10.45 -2.66 -4.59
C LEU A 102 -9.97 -3.66 -5.64
N ARG A 103 -9.02 -4.51 -5.25
CA ARG A 103 -8.54 -5.63 -6.09
C ARG A 103 -8.86 -6.96 -5.44
N ASP A 104 -9.19 -7.94 -6.26
CA ASP A 104 -9.35 -9.33 -5.81
C ASP A 104 -7.98 -9.95 -5.53
N GLY A 105 -7.79 -10.47 -4.31
CA GLY A 105 -6.54 -11.07 -3.82
C GLY A 105 -5.92 -10.27 -2.67
N ALA A 106 -5.19 -10.94 -1.77
CA ALA A 106 -4.52 -10.29 -0.63
C ALA A 106 -3.13 -9.70 -0.98
N LYS A 107 -2.52 -10.10 -2.09
CA LYS A 107 -1.27 -9.55 -2.63
C LYS A 107 -1.49 -9.05 -4.04
N TYR A 108 -0.77 -8.02 -4.44
CA TYR A 108 -0.83 -7.53 -5.81
C TYR A 108 -0.28 -8.59 -6.78
N GLU A 109 -1.05 -8.90 -7.81
CA GLU A 109 -0.65 -9.74 -8.93
C GLU A 109 -1.14 -9.10 -10.24
N ASP A 110 -0.33 -9.21 -11.30
CA ASP A 110 -0.70 -8.66 -12.61
C ASP A 110 -1.94 -9.36 -13.15
N GLY A 111 -2.89 -8.56 -13.68
CA GLY A 111 -4.15 -9.07 -14.23
C GLY A 111 -5.24 -9.34 -13.20
N GLN A 112 -5.04 -8.96 -11.93
CA GLN A 112 -6.11 -8.99 -10.93
C GLN A 112 -7.31 -8.17 -11.34
N LYS A 113 -8.49 -8.67 -11.00
CA LYS A 113 -9.74 -7.94 -11.21
C LYS A 113 -9.77 -6.76 -10.24
N GLU A 114 -10.06 -5.58 -10.78
CA GLU A 114 -10.29 -4.37 -10.02
C GLU A 114 -11.76 -3.99 -10.06
N GLN A 115 -12.24 -3.38 -8.98
CA GLN A 115 -13.58 -2.80 -8.91
C GLN A 115 -13.54 -1.47 -8.15
N THR A 116 -14.21 -0.46 -8.68
CA THR A 116 -14.48 0.78 -7.94
C THR A 116 -15.71 0.57 -7.06
N VAL A 117 -15.63 0.98 -5.81
CA VAL A 117 -16.69 0.82 -4.81
C VAL A 117 -17.05 2.14 -4.13
N GLU A 118 -18.30 2.23 -3.68
CA GLU A 118 -18.87 3.34 -2.92
C GLU A 118 -19.40 2.89 -1.55
N PRO A 119 -19.54 3.80 -0.56
CA PRO A 119 -20.21 3.47 0.69
C PRO A 119 -21.66 2.99 0.46
N GLY A 120 -22.05 1.92 1.15
CA GLY A 120 -23.35 1.26 1.02
C GLY A 120 -23.41 0.20 -0.09
N GLN A 121 -22.40 0.10 -0.95
CA GLN A 121 -22.37 -0.90 -2.01
C GLN A 121 -22.13 -2.31 -1.46
N GLU A 122 -22.88 -3.28 -1.98
CA GLU A 122 -22.62 -4.70 -1.77
C GLU A 122 -21.59 -5.22 -2.80
N ILE A 123 -20.61 -5.97 -2.32
CA ILE A 123 -19.57 -6.59 -3.13
C ILE A 123 -19.40 -8.06 -2.75
N THR A 124 -19.10 -8.90 -3.74
CA THR A 124 -18.72 -10.29 -3.51
C THR A 124 -17.22 -10.43 -3.71
N VAL A 125 -16.51 -10.90 -2.69
CA VAL A 125 -15.08 -11.16 -2.74
C VAL A 125 -14.82 -12.57 -2.24
N SER A 126 -14.12 -13.37 -3.04
CA SER A 126 -13.81 -14.78 -2.70
C SER A 126 -15.04 -15.64 -2.39
N GLY A 127 -16.20 -15.31 -2.97
CA GLY A 127 -17.46 -16.05 -2.77
C GLY A 127 -18.23 -15.66 -1.51
N HIS A 128 -17.82 -14.60 -0.81
CA HIS A 128 -18.50 -14.04 0.36
C HIS A 128 -18.98 -12.61 0.06
N ASP A 129 -20.15 -12.26 0.58
CA ASP A 129 -20.75 -10.94 0.38
C ASP A 129 -20.37 -9.99 1.51
N TYR A 130 -20.04 -8.76 1.16
CA TYR A 130 -19.66 -7.68 2.07
C TYR A 130 -20.38 -6.40 1.69
N THR A 131 -20.73 -5.59 2.68
CA THR A 131 -21.17 -4.22 2.45
C THR A 131 -20.01 -3.28 2.73
N VAL A 132 -19.74 -2.35 1.82
CA VAL A 132 -18.75 -1.30 2.03
C VAL A 132 -19.33 -0.25 2.97
N SER A 133 -19.01 -0.31 4.27
CA SER A 133 -19.65 0.55 5.27
C SER A 133 -18.96 1.92 5.38
N GLN A 134 -17.66 1.99 5.13
CA GLN A 134 -16.91 3.25 5.16
C GLN A 134 -15.77 3.26 4.13
N ILE A 135 -15.53 4.44 3.55
CA ILE A 135 -14.33 4.74 2.77
C ILE A 135 -13.72 6.04 3.31
N CYS A 136 -12.45 5.98 3.70
CA CYS A 136 -11.70 7.15 4.14
C CYS A 136 -10.22 7.08 3.75
N SER A 137 -9.47 8.11 4.13
CA SER A 137 -8.12 8.35 3.61
C SER A 137 -7.07 7.30 3.91
N TYR A 138 -7.34 6.41 4.86
CA TYR A 138 -6.40 5.40 5.31
C TYR A 138 -6.98 3.97 5.32
N ARG A 139 -8.29 3.79 5.11
CA ARG A 139 -8.93 2.45 5.04
C ARG A 139 -10.23 2.42 4.24
N VAL A 140 -10.60 1.22 3.82
CA VAL A 140 -11.96 0.81 3.46
C VAL A 140 -12.45 -0.17 4.53
N VAL A 141 -13.69 -0.01 4.98
CA VAL A 141 -14.33 -0.90 5.95
C VAL A 141 -15.35 -1.78 5.22
N LEU A 142 -15.24 -3.09 5.43
CA LEU A 142 -16.11 -4.10 4.84
C LEU A 142 -16.84 -4.85 5.95
N ASP A 143 -18.17 -4.84 5.90
CA ASP A 143 -19.02 -5.56 6.85
C ASP A 143 -19.40 -6.91 6.21
N PRO A 144 -18.91 -8.05 6.73
CA PRO A 144 -19.29 -9.36 6.20
C PRO A 144 -20.79 -9.58 6.35
N GLN A 145 -21.46 -10.13 5.34
CA GLN A 145 -22.91 -10.36 5.38
C GLN A 145 -23.29 -11.75 5.88
N ASP A 146 -22.47 -12.77 5.60
CA ASP A 146 -22.74 -14.14 6.01
C ASP A 146 -22.11 -14.50 7.37
N ASP A 147 -22.86 -15.26 8.19
CA ASP A 147 -22.44 -15.65 9.55
C ASP A 147 -21.19 -16.53 9.55
N ALA A 148 -20.95 -17.28 8.47
CA ALA A 148 -19.78 -18.13 8.34
C ALA A 148 -18.49 -17.29 8.20
N ALA A 149 -18.50 -16.26 7.36
CA ALA A 149 -17.41 -15.32 7.22
C ALA A 149 -17.15 -14.56 8.53
N LYS A 150 -18.21 -14.05 9.18
CA LYS A 150 -18.08 -13.40 10.50
C LYS A 150 -17.44 -14.31 11.53
N SER A 151 -17.93 -15.55 11.63
CA SER A 151 -17.40 -16.54 12.58
C SER A 151 -15.95 -16.92 12.29
N ALA A 152 -15.59 -17.07 11.01
CA ALA A 152 -14.22 -17.37 10.60
C ALA A 152 -13.25 -16.23 10.92
N LEU A 153 -13.64 -14.98 10.65
CA LEU A 153 -12.84 -13.79 10.95
C LEU A 153 -12.68 -13.57 12.46
N ALA A 154 -13.72 -13.84 13.25
CA ALA A 154 -13.71 -13.68 14.70
C ALA A 154 -13.04 -14.85 15.46
N ALA A 155 -12.66 -15.93 14.77
CA ALA A 155 -12.05 -17.09 15.39
C ALA A 155 -10.60 -16.78 15.83
N ALA A 156 -10.38 -16.75 17.15
CA ALA A 156 -9.04 -16.55 17.70
C ALA A 156 -8.19 -17.83 17.55
N PRO A 157 -6.90 -17.71 17.19
CA PRO A 157 -5.98 -18.84 17.19
C PRO A 157 -5.70 -19.32 18.61
N ALA A 158 -5.26 -20.57 18.74
CA ALA A 158 -4.93 -21.19 20.03
C ALA A 158 -3.71 -20.55 20.72
N SER A 159 -2.86 -19.86 19.95
CA SER A 159 -1.69 -19.14 20.44
C SER A 159 -1.64 -17.75 19.80
N LEU A 160 -1.21 -16.76 20.57
CA LEU A 160 -0.98 -15.38 20.12
C LEU A 160 0.50 -15.13 19.74
N ASP A 161 1.33 -16.16 19.83
CA ASP A 161 2.74 -16.07 19.48
C ASP A 161 2.90 -16.14 17.97
N SER A 162 3.46 -15.08 17.39
CA SER A 162 3.85 -15.08 15.98
C SER A 162 4.87 -16.18 15.70
N LYS A 163 4.61 -16.95 14.65
CA LYS A 163 5.51 -17.94 14.05
C LYS A 163 6.08 -17.47 12.72
N GLY A 164 5.57 -16.35 12.19
CA GLY A 164 5.96 -15.78 10.91
C GLY A 164 5.31 -16.49 9.73
N GLY A 165 5.24 -15.78 8.60
CA GLY A 165 4.63 -16.29 7.37
C GLY A 165 3.13 -16.60 7.54
N GLU A 166 2.62 -17.55 6.74
CA GLU A 166 1.18 -17.86 6.69
C GLU A 166 0.62 -18.45 8.00
N ALA A 167 1.50 -18.93 8.88
CA ALA A 167 1.10 -19.40 10.21
C ALA A 167 0.49 -18.28 11.07
N ASP A 168 0.78 -17.01 10.74
CA ASP A 168 0.25 -15.84 11.42
C ASP A 168 -1.05 -15.33 10.80
N ASP A 169 -1.68 -16.03 9.86
CA ASP A 169 -2.90 -15.54 9.19
C ASP A 169 -4.02 -15.20 10.18
N GLY A 170 -4.27 -16.08 11.16
CA GLY A 170 -5.25 -15.83 12.22
C GLY A 170 -4.84 -14.76 13.23
N LEU A 171 -3.60 -14.27 13.17
CA LEU A 171 -3.10 -13.13 13.94
C LEU A 171 -3.21 -11.81 13.17
N CYS A 172 -3.04 -11.87 11.84
CA CYS A 172 -2.97 -10.72 10.95
C CYS A 172 -4.32 -10.33 10.33
N PHE A 173 -5.16 -11.31 10.00
CA PHE A 173 -6.39 -11.14 9.23
C PHE A 173 -7.58 -11.63 10.03
N THR A 174 -7.93 -10.86 11.06
CA THR A 174 -8.94 -11.27 12.04
C THR A 174 -9.70 -10.07 12.58
N THR A 175 -10.91 -10.35 13.04
CA THR A 175 -11.73 -9.44 13.85
C THR A 175 -11.86 -9.93 15.30
N ALA A 176 -11.10 -10.96 15.68
CA ALA A 176 -11.11 -11.56 17.01
C ALA A 176 -10.65 -10.52 18.06
N PRO A 177 -11.51 -10.15 19.03
CA PRO A 177 -11.19 -9.09 19.99
C PRO A 177 -9.93 -9.36 20.82
N SER A 178 -9.67 -10.63 21.15
CA SER A 178 -8.48 -11.02 21.92
C SER A 178 -7.17 -10.79 21.15
N VAL A 179 -7.17 -11.02 19.83
CA VAL A 179 -6.01 -10.79 18.97
C VAL A 179 -5.80 -9.31 18.77
N LEU A 180 -6.85 -8.56 18.44
CA LEU A 180 -6.77 -7.10 18.27
C LEU A 180 -6.30 -6.40 19.56
N ALA A 181 -6.79 -6.84 20.72
CA ALA A 181 -6.33 -6.35 22.01
C ALA A 181 -4.87 -6.73 22.33
N ALA A 182 -4.37 -7.86 21.83
CA ALA A 182 -2.97 -8.23 21.99
C ALA A 182 -2.05 -7.42 21.07
N ALA A 183 -2.47 -7.20 19.81
CA ALA A 183 -1.77 -6.36 18.85
C ALA A 183 -1.70 -4.90 19.35
N SER A 184 -2.81 -4.34 19.86
CA SER A 184 -2.88 -2.96 20.33
C SER A 184 -1.99 -2.67 21.54
N LYS A 185 -1.71 -3.67 22.37
CA LYS A 185 -0.74 -3.59 23.49
C LYS A 185 0.71 -3.50 23.03
N GLY A 186 1.00 -3.85 21.77
CA GLY A 186 2.31 -3.64 21.17
C GLY A 186 2.65 -2.17 20.94
N PHE A 187 1.64 -1.31 20.94
CA PHE A 187 1.80 0.12 20.69
C PHE A 187 1.83 0.93 21.99
N PRO A 188 2.42 2.15 21.96
CA PRO A 188 2.35 3.09 23.07
C PRO A 188 0.91 3.40 23.50
N ALA A 189 0.74 3.95 24.71
CA ALA A 189 -0.58 4.35 25.19
C ALA A 189 -1.13 5.55 24.40
N LYS A 190 -2.44 5.81 24.52
CA LYS A 190 -3.07 6.97 23.88
C LYS A 190 -2.40 8.28 24.30
N GLY A 191 -2.11 9.13 23.33
CA GLY A 191 -1.37 10.38 23.52
C GLY A 191 0.16 10.21 23.55
N GLU A 192 0.67 8.99 23.69
CA GLU A 192 2.11 8.72 23.58
C GLU A 192 2.54 8.55 22.11
N ALA A 193 3.83 8.76 21.87
CA ALA A 193 4.41 8.72 20.54
C ALA A 193 5.13 7.39 20.27
N LEU A 194 4.81 6.77 19.14
CA LEU A 194 5.64 5.77 18.47
C LEU A 194 6.62 6.48 17.55
N SER A 195 7.91 6.21 17.69
CA SER A 195 8.94 6.76 16.80
C SER A 195 9.40 5.69 15.82
N LEU A 196 9.16 5.91 14.53
CA LEU A 196 9.67 5.07 13.45
C LEU A 196 10.90 5.75 12.86
N VAL A 197 12.08 5.14 13.03
CA VAL A 197 13.35 5.73 12.57
C VAL A 197 13.57 5.39 11.10
N ASN A 198 13.89 6.41 10.30
CA ASN A 198 14.10 6.33 8.86
C ASN A 198 15.22 5.33 8.53
N ASN A 199 14.93 4.37 7.66
CA ASN A 199 15.88 3.34 7.22
C ASN A 199 16.53 2.54 8.37
N SER A 200 15.96 2.54 9.59
CA SER A 200 16.54 1.82 10.73
C SER A 200 16.21 0.31 10.76
N GLY A 201 15.57 -0.20 9.71
CA GLY A 201 15.10 -1.58 9.62
C GLY A 201 13.62 -1.75 9.99
N VAL A 202 13.26 -2.95 10.42
CA VAL A 202 11.88 -3.38 10.67
C VAL A 202 11.54 -3.27 12.16
N SER A 203 10.47 -2.56 12.48
CA SER A 203 9.89 -2.54 13.84
C SER A 203 8.87 -3.66 13.97
N THR A 204 9.19 -4.72 14.72
CA THR A 204 8.28 -5.86 14.91
C THR A 204 7.44 -5.68 16.17
N PHE A 205 6.16 -5.98 16.05
CA PHE A 205 5.16 -5.90 17.11
C PHE A 205 4.70 -7.30 17.52
N PRO A 206 4.04 -7.44 18.68
CA PRO A 206 3.29 -8.65 19.01
C PRO A 206 2.38 -9.08 17.85
N THR A 207 2.05 -10.37 17.82
CA THR A 207 1.16 -10.97 16.81
C THR A 207 1.64 -10.86 15.35
N GLY A 208 2.92 -10.51 15.11
CA GLY A 208 3.57 -10.66 13.81
C GLY A 208 3.52 -9.44 12.88
N LEU A 209 2.85 -8.37 13.28
CA LEU A 209 2.87 -7.11 12.55
C LEU A 209 4.28 -6.52 12.56
N SER A 210 4.69 -5.97 11.43
CA SER A 210 5.96 -5.28 11.29
C SER A 210 5.82 -4.00 10.49
N LEU A 211 6.49 -2.94 10.94
CA LEU A 211 6.43 -1.61 10.33
C LEU A 211 7.78 -1.20 9.74
N THR A 212 7.73 -0.51 8.61
CA THR A 212 8.88 0.12 7.95
C THR A 212 8.56 1.57 7.63
N VAL A 213 9.60 2.40 7.57
CA VAL A 213 9.46 3.81 7.22
C VAL A 213 10.58 4.26 6.30
N SER A 214 10.22 5.07 5.31
CA SER A 214 11.14 5.84 4.48
C SER A 214 10.74 7.32 4.55
N VAL A 215 11.70 8.21 4.73
CA VAL A 215 11.45 9.67 4.73
C VAL A 215 12.12 10.32 3.54
N ASP A 216 11.36 11.15 2.83
CA ASP A 216 11.86 12.11 1.86
C ASP A 216 11.86 13.51 2.48
N ALA A 217 13.05 13.96 2.88
CA ALA A 217 13.24 15.28 3.47
C ALA A 217 13.00 16.42 2.47
N ALA A 218 13.19 16.20 1.17
CA ALA A 218 13.02 17.23 0.15
C ALA A 218 11.55 17.57 -0.06
N THR A 219 10.69 16.54 -0.11
CA THR A 219 9.24 16.73 -0.26
C THR A 219 8.49 16.81 1.07
N ARG A 220 9.21 16.58 2.20
CA ARG A 220 8.66 16.48 3.56
C ARG A 220 7.52 15.48 3.64
N THR A 221 7.73 14.32 3.03
CA THR A 221 6.78 13.20 3.07
C THR A 221 7.47 11.93 3.55
N ALA A 222 6.66 10.95 3.95
CA ALA A 222 7.14 9.63 4.32
C ALA A 222 6.33 8.53 3.62
N GLY A 223 6.98 7.41 3.35
CA GLY A 223 6.33 6.13 3.14
C GLY A 223 6.27 5.38 4.48
N ILE A 224 5.10 4.86 4.84
CA ILE A 224 4.95 3.97 6.01
C ILE A 224 4.33 2.67 5.53
N GLY A 225 5.08 1.57 5.67
CA GLY A 225 4.66 0.23 5.31
C GLY A 225 4.33 -0.61 6.54
N GLY A 226 3.28 -1.41 6.44
CA GLY A 226 2.94 -2.47 7.38
C GLY A 226 2.95 -3.82 6.69
N ASN A 227 3.61 -4.82 7.29
CA ASN A 227 3.64 -6.19 6.79
C ASN A 227 3.23 -7.16 7.89
N CYS A 228 2.41 -8.15 7.55
CA CYS A 228 1.99 -9.21 8.46
C CYS A 228 1.78 -10.49 7.64
N ALA A 229 2.23 -11.64 8.13
CA ALA A 229 2.13 -12.93 7.42
C ALA A 229 2.62 -12.89 5.95
N ALA A 230 3.69 -12.13 5.68
CA ALA A 230 4.25 -11.89 4.34
C ALA A 230 3.29 -11.21 3.34
N ILE A 231 2.28 -10.50 3.85
CA ILE A 231 1.36 -9.64 3.10
C ILE A 231 1.65 -8.18 3.48
N PRO A 232 1.81 -7.26 2.52
CA PRO A 232 1.73 -5.83 2.79
C PRO A 232 0.31 -5.48 3.22
N VAL A 233 0.11 -5.22 4.52
CA VAL A 233 -1.20 -4.91 5.09
C VAL A 233 -1.52 -3.42 5.06
N ALA A 234 -0.51 -2.57 4.86
CA ALA A 234 -0.65 -1.14 4.61
C ALA A 234 0.57 -0.62 3.83
N MET A 235 0.34 0.29 2.89
CA MET A 235 1.38 1.00 2.14
C MET A 235 0.98 2.47 2.00
N TYR A 236 1.17 3.23 3.07
CA TYR A 236 0.87 4.66 3.08
C TYR A 236 1.98 5.43 2.36
N GLN A 237 1.62 6.11 1.27
CA GLN A 237 2.52 6.96 0.51
C GLN A 237 2.24 8.45 0.77
N ASP A 238 3.26 9.27 0.51
CA ASP A 238 3.22 10.73 0.65
C ASP A 238 2.69 11.21 2.01
N VAL A 239 2.95 10.46 3.08
CA VAL A 239 2.46 10.75 4.44
C VAL A 239 3.02 12.08 4.93
N ARG A 240 2.17 12.95 5.46
CA ARG A 240 2.53 14.27 5.98
C ARG A 240 2.10 14.45 7.43
N VAL A 241 2.70 15.41 8.12
CA VAL A 241 2.24 15.84 9.45
C VAL A 241 0.76 16.21 9.38
N GLY A 242 -0.02 15.66 10.30
CA GLY A 242 -1.47 15.81 10.34
C GLY A 242 -2.25 14.63 9.76
N ASP A 243 -1.64 13.80 8.91
CA ASP A 243 -2.27 12.61 8.35
C ASP A 243 -2.60 11.60 9.45
N THR A 244 -3.61 10.78 9.19
CA THR A 244 -3.97 9.64 10.04
C THR A 244 -3.59 8.34 9.34
N VAL A 245 -3.00 7.43 10.09
CA VAL A 245 -2.69 6.05 9.66
C VAL A 245 -3.26 5.09 10.69
N GLU A 246 -3.48 3.85 10.29
CA GLU A 246 -4.01 2.81 11.16
C GLU A 246 -3.13 1.58 11.11
N PHE A 247 -2.95 0.92 12.26
CA PHE A 247 -2.31 -0.38 12.35
C PHE A 247 -2.98 -1.20 13.43
N ALA A 248 -3.40 -2.43 13.09
CA ALA A 248 -4.10 -3.34 14.00
C ALA A 248 -5.24 -2.66 14.80
N HIS A 249 -6.11 -1.92 14.08
CA HIS A 249 -7.23 -1.16 14.65
C HIS A 249 -6.84 -0.01 15.59
N VAL A 250 -5.55 0.33 15.69
CA VAL A 250 -5.06 1.49 16.44
C VAL A 250 -4.81 2.66 15.48
N LEU A 251 -5.44 3.79 15.79
CA LEU A 251 -5.30 5.03 15.03
C LEU A 251 -4.11 5.84 15.53
N PHE A 252 -3.33 6.34 14.59
CA PHE A 252 -2.23 7.25 14.84
C PHE A 252 -2.35 8.50 14.00
N LYS A 253 -2.03 9.64 14.61
CA LYS A 253 -1.79 10.89 13.90
C LYS A 253 -0.31 11.10 13.70
N VAL A 254 0.09 11.48 12.50
CA VAL A 254 1.47 11.86 12.20
C VAL A 254 1.75 13.20 12.86
N ALA A 255 2.50 13.20 13.95
CA ALA A 255 2.77 14.38 14.77
C ALA A 255 3.99 15.14 14.27
N GLU A 256 5.02 14.43 13.81
CA GLU A 256 6.28 15.01 13.39
C GLU A 256 6.90 14.18 12.26
N LEU A 257 7.55 14.86 11.31
CA LEU A 257 8.38 14.27 10.29
C LEU A 257 9.70 15.03 10.25
N THR A 258 10.78 14.31 10.55
CA THR A 258 12.16 14.79 10.48
C THR A 258 12.90 13.96 9.43
N GLY A 259 14.08 14.40 8.99
CA GLY A 259 14.89 13.60 8.05
C GLY A 259 15.22 12.18 8.55
N ASP A 260 15.21 12.00 9.88
CA ASP A 260 15.65 10.76 10.53
C ASP A 260 14.50 9.91 11.08
N ALA A 261 13.28 10.44 11.19
CA ALA A 261 12.18 9.71 11.81
C ALA A 261 10.80 10.31 11.51
N VAL A 262 9.78 9.45 11.62
CA VAL A 262 8.38 9.83 11.74
C VAL A 262 7.89 9.55 13.15
N ARG A 263 7.24 10.54 13.78
CA ARG A 263 6.54 10.35 15.06
C ARG A 263 5.05 10.22 14.85
N LEU A 264 4.50 9.14 15.37
CA LEU A 264 3.09 8.79 15.33
C LEU A 264 2.51 8.87 16.74
N THR A 265 1.55 9.76 16.97
CA THR A 265 0.83 9.84 18.25
C THR A 265 -0.42 8.99 18.19
N ARG A 266 -0.58 8.04 19.12
CA ARG A 266 -1.78 7.22 19.21
C ARG A 266 -2.99 8.08 19.59
N THR A 267 -4.06 8.00 18.82
CA THR A 267 -5.30 8.77 19.04
C THR A 267 -6.49 7.92 19.46
N SER A 268 -6.51 6.63 19.12
CA SER A 268 -7.51 5.68 19.60
C SER A 268 -7.12 5.09 20.95
N ASP A 269 -8.11 4.53 21.65
CA ASP A 269 -7.89 3.77 22.88
C ASP A 269 -7.16 2.44 22.64
#